data_AF-A0A2M7M5W4-F1
#
_entry.id   AF-A0A2M7M5W4-F1
#
_cell.length_a   1.000
_cell.length_b   1.000
_cell.length_c   1.000
_cell.angle_alpha   90.00
_cell.angle_beta   90.00
_cell.angle_gamma   90.00
#
_symmetry.space_group_name_H-M   'P 1'
#
loop_
_entity.id
_entity.type
_entity.pdbx_description
1 polymer ?
#
loop_
_entity_poly.entity_id
_entity_poly.type
_entity_poly.pdbx_seq_one_letter_code
_entity_poly.pdbx_strand_id
1 'polypeptide(L)' 'MAVDKKHKGKGLEELLLVDALRKLLQVSDEVGFPFVIVDAKDGAKAFYEKYGFTAFEDLENKLFLTIADIRTNI' A
#
# COMPACT_ATOMS: atom_id res chain seq x y z
N MET A 1 -0.37 -0.78 -8.41
CA MET A 1 0.95 -0.44 -9.01
C MET A 1 1.45 -1.58 -9.88
N ALA A 2 2.41 -1.32 -10.78
CA ALA A 2 3.03 -2.37 -11.59
C ALA A 2 4.50 -2.00 -11.84
N VAL A 3 5.40 -2.95 -11.60
CA VAL A 3 6.78 -2.87 -12.07
C VAL A 3 6.91 -3.78 -13.29
N ASP A 4 7.72 -3.37 -14.26
CA ASP A 4 8.00 -4.16 -15.45
C ASP A 4 8.50 -5.57 -15.04
N LYS A 5 8.03 -6.61 -15.74
CA LYS A 5 8.37 -8.02 -15.42
C LYS A 5 9.89 -8.27 -15.37
N LYS A 6 10.70 -7.51 -16.11
CA LYS A 6 12.17 -7.59 -16.11
C LYS A 6 12.81 -7.10 -14.80
N HIS A 7 12.03 -6.44 -13.95
CA HIS A 7 12.46 -5.82 -12.70
C HIS A 7 11.74 -6.38 -11.46
N LYS A 8 10.87 -7.39 -11.64
CA LYS A 8 10.27 -8.12 -10.52
C LYS A 8 11.37 -8.78 -9.66
N GLY A 9 11.18 -8.77 -8.33
CA GLY A 9 12.10 -9.39 -7.38
C GLY A 9 13.39 -8.60 -7.09
N LYS A 10 13.52 -7.36 -7.59
CA LYS A 10 14.67 -6.48 -7.31
C LYS A 10 14.39 -5.42 -6.22
N GLY A 11 13.33 -5.57 -5.43
CA GLY A 11 12.91 -4.60 -4.40
C GLY A 11 12.33 -3.28 -4.96
N LEU A 12 12.24 -3.12 -6.28
CA LEU A 12 11.69 -1.90 -6.90
C LEU A 12 10.20 -1.71 -6.61
N GLU A 13 9.42 -2.79 -6.53
CA GLU A 13 8.00 -2.74 -6.15
C GLU A 13 7.80 -2.23 -4.72
N GLU A 14 8.71 -2.64 -3.83
CA GLU A 14 8.73 -2.27 -2.42
C GLU A 14 9.10 -0.80 -2.23
N LEU A 15 10.15 -0.34 -2.91
CA LEU A 15 10.59 1.05 -2.90
C LEU A 15 9.50 2.00 -3.39
N LEU A 16 8.76 1.62 -4.45
CA LEU A 16 7.66 2.42 -4.96
C LEU A 16 6.48 2.49 -3.98
N LEU A 17 6.15 1.38 -3.32
CA LEU A 17 5.09 1.37 -2.31
C LEU A 17 5.46 2.27 -1.13
N VAL A 18 6.68 2.13 -0.59
CA VAL A 18 7.15 2.95 0.54
C VAL A 18 7.19 4.43 0.18
N ASP A 19 7.70 4.78 -1.00
CA ASP A 19 7.71 6.17 -1.48
C ASP A 19 6.28 6.74 -1.59
N ALA A 20 5.33 5.96 -2.14
CA ALA A 20 3.94 6.37 -2.22
C ALA A 20 3.30 6.58 -0.84
N LEU A 21 3.53 5.67 0.11
CA LEU A 21 2.99 5.78 1.47
C LEU A 21 3.57 6.99 2.22
N ARG A 22 4.86 7.31 2.05
CA ARG A 22 5.48 8.51 2.62
C ARG A 22 4.86 9.80 2.08
N LYS A 23 4.64 9.87 0.77
CA LYS A 23 3.98 11.03 0.15
C LYS A 23 2.55 11.19 0.66
N LEU A 24 1.80 10.09 0.78
CA LEU A 24 0.46 10.12 1.34
C LEU A 24 0.46 10.57 2.81
N LEU A 25 1.41 10.09 3.62
CA LEU A 25 1.54 10.55 5.00
C LEU A 25 1.79 12.07 5.07
N GLN A 26 2.69 12.60 4.24
CA GLN A 26 2.94 14.05 4.19
C GLN A 26 1.69 14.85 3.80
N VAL A 27 0.97 14.43 2.76
CA VAL A 27 -0.26 15.10 2.34
C VAL A 27 -1.35 14.99 3.41
N SER A 28 -1.35 13.91 4.22
CA SER A 28 -2.35 13.71 5.27
C SER A 28 -2.29 14.73 6.40
N ASP A 29 -1.13 15.39 6.59
CA ASP A 29 -0.97 16.47 7.58
C ASP A 29 -1.65 17.78 7.11
N GLU A 30 -1.84 17.96 5.80
CA GLU A 30 -2.50 19.13 5.21
C GLU A 30 -3.98 18.85 4.87
N VAL A 31 -4.27 17.63 4.41
CA VAL A 31 -5.59 17.19 3.98
C VAL A 31 -5.96 15.91 4.72
N GLY A 32 -6.98 15.98 5.58
CA GLY A 32 -7.41 14.82 6.35
C GLY A 32 -8.03 13.72 5.48
N PHE A 33 -7.33 12.59 5.36
CA PHE A 33 -7.89 11.33 4.90
C PHE A 33 -7.43 10.19 5.82
N PRO A 34 -8.34 9.33 6.30
CA PRO A 34 -8.01 8.36 7.35
C PRO A 34 -7.34 7.08 6.83
N PHE A 35 -7.49 6.74 5.54
CA PHE A 35 -7.00 5.48 4.98
C PHE A 35 -6.59 5.58 3.50
N VAL A 36 -5.71 4.66 3.10
CA VAL A 36 -5.29 4.40 1.72
C VAL A 36 -5.90 3.08 1.28
N ILE A 37 -6.53 3.04 0.10
CA ILE A 37 -7.14 1.82 -0.45
C ILE A 37 -6.40 1.40 -1.73
N VAL A 38 -6.17 0.10 -1.88
CA VAL A 38 -5.64 -0.52 -3.10
C VAL A 38 -6.62 -1.56 -3.63
N ASP A 39 -6.70 -1.64 -4.95
CA ASP A 39 -7.33 -2.76 -5.66
C ASP A 39 -6.20 -3.69 -6.15
N ALA A 40 -6.03 -4.81 -5.47
CA ALA A 40 -4.97 -5.76 -5.74
C ALA A 40 -5.35 -6.67 -6.91
N LYS A 41 -4.46 -6.71 -7.91
CA LYS A 41 -4.52 -7.72 -8.97
C LYS A 41 -4.23 -9.11 -8.40
N ASP A 42 -4.63 -10.15 -9.13
CA ASP A 42 -4.42 -11.54 -8.74
C ASP A 42 -2.97 -11.82 -8.31
N GLY A 43 -2.83 -12.43 -7.13
CA GLY A 43 -1.53 -12.77 -6.54
C GLY A 43 -0.76 -11.60 -5.93
N ALA A 44 -1.29 -10.38 -5.95
CA ALA A 44 -0.67 -9.21 -5.30
C ALA A 44 -1.16 -8.95 -3.87
N LYS A 45 -2.25 -9.59 -3.43
CA LYS A 45 -2.81 -9.44 -2.08
C LYS A 45 -1.75 -9.62 -0.98
N ALA A 46 -1.09 -10.77 -0.99
CA ALA A 46 -0.04 -11.11 -0.03
C ALA A 46 1.18 -10.16 -0.06
N PHE A 47 1.40 -9.44 -1.17
CA PHE A 47 2.42 -8.40 -1.21
C PHE A 47 1.99 -7.20 -0.36
N TYR A 48 0.76 -6.69 -0.53
CA TYR A 48 0.28 -5.56 0.27
C TYR A 48 0.11 -5.91 1.74
N GLU A 49 -0.36 -7.12 2.07
CA GLU A 49 -0.51 -7.58 3.46
C GLU A 49 0.81 -7.55 4.25
N LYS A 50 1.95 -7.80 3.59
CA LYS A 50 3.29 -7.67 4.22
C LYS A 50 3.61 -6.26 4.68
N TYR A 51 2.96 -5.24 4.12
CA TYR A 51 3.10 -3.84 4.49
C TYR A 51 2.00 -3.34 5.43
N GLY A 52 1.22 -4.27 6.02
CA GLY A 52 0.18 -3.96 6.99
C GLY A 52 -1.19 -3.66 6.38
N PHE A 53 -1.35 -3.75 5.05
CA PHE A 53 -2.67 -3.63 4.45
C PHE A 53 -3.57 -4.78 4.88
N THR A 54 -4.84 -4.47 5.14
CA THR A 54 -5.88 -5.43 5.53
C THR A 54 -6.96 -5.48 4.47
N ALA A 55 -7.42 -6.67 4.10
CA ALA A 55 -8.52 -6.83 3.15
C ALA A 55 -9.87 -6.41 3.78
N PHE A 56 -10.78 -5.88 2.97
CA PHE A 56 -12.16 -5.71 3.39
C PHE A 56 -12.85 -7.08 3.51
N GLU A 57 -13.76 -7.23 4.48
CA GLU A 57 -14.48 -8.48 4.74
C GLU A 57 -15.22 -8.99 3.49
N ASP A 58 -15.91 -8.09 2.79
CA ASP A 58 -16.73 -8.44 1.62
C ASP A 58 -15.97 -8.39 0.28
N LEU A 59 -14.73 -7.86 0.27
CA LEU A 59 -13.97 -7.58 -0.95
C LEU A 59 -12.51 -8.01 -0.80
N GLU A 60 -12.24 -9.29 -1.03
CA GLU A 60 -10.91 -9.89 -0.77
C GLU A 60 -9.73 -9.22 -1.49
N ASN A 61 -9.99 -8.63 -2.66
CA ASN A 61 -8.99 -7.95 -3.50
C ASN A 61 -8.87 -6.45 -3.21
N LYS A 62 -9.78 -5.87 -2.42
CA LYS A 62 -9.61 -4.51 -1.95
C LYS A 62 -8.98 -4.54 -0.57
N LEU A 63 -7.88 -3.83 -0.41
CA LEU A 63 -7.21 -3.71 0.88
C LEU A 63 -7.08 -2.25 1.26
N PHE A 64 -7.04 -2.01 2.56
CA PHE A 64 -6.84 -0.68 3.11
C PHE A 64 -5.69 -0.68 4.12
N LEU A 65 -5.09 0.49 4.32
CA LEU A 65 -4.12 0.78 5.37
C LEU A 65 -4.44 2.16 5.94
N THR A 66 -4.47 2.29 7.27
CA THR A 66 -4.80 3.59 7.88
C THR A 66 -3.58 4.51 7.91
N ILE A 67 -3.80 5.84 7.91
CA ILE A 67 -2.71 6.80 8.12
C ILE A 67 -2.03 6.60 9.47
N ALA A 68 -2.77 6.17 10.50
CA ALA A 68 -2.22 5.86 11.81
C ALA A 68 -1.24 4.68 11.75
N ASP A 69 -1.58 3.64 10.99
CA ASP A 69 -0.70 2.48 10.79
C ASP A 69 0.53 2.86 9.97
N ILE A 70 0.37 3.69 8.93
CA ILE A 70 1.50 4.23 8.14
C ILE A 70 2.47 4.99 9.06
N ARG A 71 1.94 5.85 9.95
CA ARG A 71 2.75 6.65 10.89
C ARG A 71 3.49 5.79 11.92
N THR A 72 3.00 4.60 12.22
CA THR A 72 3.60 3.69 13.20
C THR A 72 4.66 2.76 12.59
N ASN A 73 4.57 2.49 11.28
CA ASN A 73 5.35 1.42 10.64
C ASN A 73 6.29 1.88 9.49
N ILE A 74 6.33 3.17 9.14
CA ILE A 74 7.24 3.77 8.14
C ILE A 74 8.17 4.79 8.78
#